data_AF-A0ABD3BUH9-F1
#
_entry.id   AF-A0ABD3BUH9-F1
#
_cell.length_a   1.000
_cell.length_b   1.000
_cell.length_c   1.000
_cell.angle_alpha   90.00
_cell.angle_beta   90.00
_cell.angle_gamma   90.00
#
_symmetry.space_group_name_H-M   'P 1'
#
loop_
_entity.id
_entity.type
_entity.pdbx_description
1 polymer ?
#
loop_
_entity_poly.entity_id
_entity_poly.type
_entity_poly.pdbx_seq_one_letter_code
_entity_poly.pdbx_strand_id
1 'polypeptide(L)'
;MGCFECADERSKQIRMILFGFTEIEIKFDAKMFVILCSLLLTGCCAITVCGDVPYDYSANIDCLPEPLPPQYNGGIVKNPNIDLGPHHWSPFGNASIISRQTQSGNNFLVAFGRSEPFDSFTFWTDIQNDVVYVFSAWVQVDRGIDDVSAFYTGIDNSSIMIGSVIAKFGCWSMLKGGFTANQDIKANFHFSSNNTEAELWVDSVSLQPFNKLEWQAHQNQMIEQVRKRKLKIYVESRDGQKLPGAKITIDQTRPKFPIGSGSPDTILTNKAYQEYFTARFTAVTLHNELKWYFTESVQDHENYTIADNMVEFFKKHKIGIRGHTILWASTSVTQWWVKQMQPKDVLKAAVRRVGSVVSRYSGDIIGWDVMNENLHNSFYEEKLGSNASAMVYQIVHAMDPTTPLFLNEYNTIELPTDLAVTPSKYVAKYREMRAFPGNENLSIYFGLQGHFYRKPMVSHIRAVFDILGATGMKIWITELDTRRGPLQAKQLEEVMREAYAHPAVEGIIVWGGWKPTGCNQTCLEDPDVYHLAKGCAEMCLVDNNFNNLPPGDTVDKLIKEWKTTDVKGVTDENGVFEHNVFLGEYAVTFTHPEIPRFGTKTFSVPSGEGPFELRVLI
;
A
#
# COMPACT_ATOMS: atom_id res chain seq x y z
N MET A 1 5.31 -7.53 39.88
CA MET A 1 6.33 -7.27 40.93
C MET A 1 7.67 -7.16 40.22
N GLY A 2 8.49 -6.12 40.26
CA GLY A 2 8.50 -4.85 40.97
C GLY A 2 9.72 -4.04 40.48
N CYS A 3 9.67 -2.72 40.64
CA CYS A 3 10.64 -1.68 40.28
C CYS A 3 11.84 -1.56 41.25
N PHE A 4 13.00 -1.08 40.74
CA PHE A 4 14.04 -0.18 41.34
C PHE A 4 14.73 -0.64 42.67
N GLU A 5 15.99 -0.38 43.06
CA GLU A 5 17.10 0.53 42.71
C GLU A 5 18.38 0.16 43.53
N CYS A 6 19.48 0.90 43.30
CA CYS A 6 20.70 1.12 44.09
C CYS A 6 21.84 0.08 43.95
N ALA A 7 22.92 0.36 43.21
CA ALA A 7 24.03 1.30 43.47
C ALA A 7 25.09 0.73 44.43
N ASP A 8 26.33 0.62 43.96
CA ASP A 8 27.48 1.13 44.72
C ASP A 8 28.65 1.48 43.79
N GLU A 9 29.28 2.61 44.10
CA GLU A 9 30.46 3.19 43.47
C GLU A 9 31.74 2.44 43.91
N ARG A 10 32.74 2.35 43.02
CA ARG A 10 34.15 2.77 43.27
C ARG A 10 35.15 2.04 42.35
N SER A 11 36.16 2.82 41.94
CA SER A 11 37.37 2.46 41.18
C SER A 11 37.15 2.27 39.68
N LYS A 12 37.47 3.29 38.86
CA LYS A 12 38.79 3.69 38.32
C LYS A 12 39.39 2.67 37.35
N GLN A 13 39.65 3.17 36.14
CA GLN A 13 40.46 2.64 35.02
C GLN A 13 39.75 1.78 33.96
N ILE A 14 39.39 2.42 32.85
CA ILE A 14 39.31 1.76 31.55
C ILE A 14 40.72 1.81 30.96
N ARG A 15 41.38 0.65 30.81
CA ARG A 15 42.63 0.50 30.05
C ARG A 15 42.28 0.20 28.59
N MET A 16 42.60 1.12 27.70
CA MET A 16 42.63 0.87 26.26
C MET A 16 44.09 0.65 25.85
N ILE A 17 44.42 -0.54 25.36
CA ILE A 17 45.75 -0.84 24.83
C ILE A 17 45.78 -0.40 23.36
N LEU A 18 46.51 0.69 23.09
CA LEU A 18 46.94 1.07 21.75
C LEU A 18 48.47 1.04 21.74
N PHE A 19 49.05 0.29 20.80
CA PHE A 19 50.49 0.23 20.58
C PHE A 19 51.02 1.59 20.16
N GLY A 20 52.01 2.11 20.90
CA GLY A 20 52.95 3.12 20.40
C GLY A 20 52.78 4.55 20.94
N PHE A 21 53.54 4.85 22.01
CA PHE A 21 54.08 6.15 22.44
C PHE A 21 53.13 7.32 22.84
N THR A 22 53.38 7.80 24.06
CA THR A 22 52.99 9.06 24.74
C THR A 22 51.54 9.21 25.23
N GLU A 23 51.35 9.04 26.54
CA GLU A 23 50.14 9.40 27.29
C GLU A 23 50.04 10.94 27.40
N ILE A 24 48.91 11.51 26.97
CA ILE A 24 48.49 12.88 27.30
C ILE A 24 47.22 12.76 28.16
N GLU A 25 47.32 13.08 29.44
CA GLU A 25 46.18 13.22 30.36
C GLU A 25 45.48 14.57 30.12
N ILE A 26 44.24 14.56 29.63
CA ILE A 26 43.37 15.75 29.60
C ILE A 26 42.28 15.58 30.66
N LYS A 27 42.31 16.43 31.70
CA LYS A 27 41.26 16.51 32.72
C LYS A 27 40.12 17.40 32.22
N PHE A 28 38.90 16.87 32.14
CA PHE A 28 37.69 17.66 31.91
C PHE A 28 37.02 18.05 33.24
N ASP A 29 36.63 19.32 33.33
CA ASP A 29 35.96 19.93 34.47
C ASP A 29 34.43 19.68 34.41
N ALA A 30 33.81 19.41 35.57
CA ALA A 30 32.47 18.84 35.72
C ALA A 30 31.32 19.73 35.20
N LYS A 31 31.61 20.97 34.78
CA LYS A 31 30.62 21.88 34.17
C LYS A 31 30.41 21.68 32.67
N MET A 32 31.29 20.93 31.99
CA MET A 32 31.16 20.65 30.55
C MET A 32 30.35 19.37 30.23
N PHE A 33 29.90 18.62 31.25
CA PHE A 33 29.10 17.41 31.07
C PHE A 33 27.59 17.71 31.01
N VAL A 34 27.14 18.79 31.68
CA VAL A 34 25.72 19.17 31.71
C VAL A 34 25.28 19.86 30.41
N ILE A 35 26.18 20.58 29.73
CA ILE A 35 25.90 21.24 28.46
C ILE A 35 25.90 20.23 27.28
N LEU A 36 26.72 19.18 27.34
CA LEU A 36 26.70 18.11 26.32
C LEU A 36 25.44 17.24 26.42
N CYS A 37 24.93 16.96 27.63
CA CYS A 37 23.68 16.21 27.82
C CYS A 37 22.42 16.99 27.44
N SER A 38 22.43 18.33 27.51
CA SER A 38 21.26 19.15 27.13
C SER A 38 21.20 19.48 25.64
N LEU A 39 22.33 19.46 24.93
CA LEU A 39 22.39 19.53 23.46
C LEU A 39 22.02 18.21 22.77
N LEU A 40 22.04 17.08 23.48
CA LEU A 40 21.57 15.77 22.98
C LEU A 40 20.07 15.52 23.17
N LEU A 41 19.37 16.38 23.93
CA LEU A 41 17.94 16.21 24.26
C LEU A 41 17.00 17.17 23.50
N THR A 42 17.51 18.05 22.64
CA THR A 42 16.69 19.00 21.85
C THR A 42 16.99 19.00 20.34
N GLY A 43 17.84 18.09 19.85
CA GLY A 43 18.06 17.88 18.42
C GLY A 43 17.46 16.56 17.96
N CYS A 44 16.47 16.61 17.06
CA CYS A 44 16.01 15.51 16.21
C CYS A 44 15.95 14.11 16.85
N CYS A 45 14.74 13.66 17.22
CA CYS A 45 14.39 12.25 17.02
C CYS A 45 14.27 11.97 15.51
N ALA A 46 15.33 12.21 14.74
CA ALA A 46 15.64 11.36 13.62
C ALA A 46 16.39 10.21 14.27
N ILE A 47 15.72 9.07 14.44
CA ILE A 47 16.40 7.80 14.67
C ILE A 47 17.25 7.60 13.41
N THR A 48 18.45 8.17 13.42
CA THR A 48 19.45 7.93 12.40
C THR A 48 20.13 6.69 12.92
N VAL A 49 19.56 5.52 12.60
CA VAL A 49 20.28 4.27 12.78
C VAL A 49 21.49 4.37 11.86
N CYS A 50 22.64 4.64 12.46
CA CYS A 50 23.89 4.80 11.74
C CYS A 50 24.30 3.40 11.26
N GLY A 51 23.91 3.02 10.04
CA GLY A 51 24.25 1.72 9.43
C GLY A 51 23.20 1.04 8.55
N ASP A 52 21.96 1.55 8.48
CA ASP A 52 20.88 0.82 7.80
C ASP A 52 20.92 0.97 6.26
N VAL A 53 20.81 -0.16 5.55
CA VAL A 53 20.65 -0.21 4.09
C VAL A 53 19.28 0.39 3.74
N PRO A 54 19.19 1.49 2.96
CA PRO A 54 17.90 2.10 2.63
C PRO A 54 17.08 1.20 1.69
N TYR A 55 15.77 1.09 1.90
CA TYR A 55 14.89 0.38 0.94
C TYR A 55 14.83 1.11 -0.40
N ASP A 56 15.07 0.36 -1.49
CA ASP A 56 14.94 0.80 -2.87
C ASP A 56 13.50 0.62 -3.37
N TYR A 57 12.76 1.74 -3.43
CA TYR A 57 11.38 1.82 -3.94
C TYR A 57 11.30 1.81 -5.48
N SER A 58 12.42 1.73 -6.20
CA SER A 58 12.39 1.70 -7.66
C SER A 58 11.87 0.36 -8.20
N ALA A 59 11.08 0.45 -9.27
CA ALA A 59 10.69 -0.67 -10.10
C ALA A 59 10.68 -0.22 -11.56
N ASN A 60 11.05 -1.11 -12.48
CA ASN A 60 10.98 -0.86 -13.90
C ASN A 60 9.85 -1.69 -14.52
N ILE A 61 8.91 -1.01 -15.18
CA ILE A 61 7.73 -1.64 -15.81
C ILE A 61 7.87 -1.76 -17.33
N ASP A 62 8.96 -1.25 -17.89
CA ASP A 62 9.27 -1.30 -19.32
C ASP A 62 10.16 -2.50 -19.63
N CYS A 63 10.01 -3.00 -20.85
CA CYS A 63 10.86 -4.07 -21.34
C CYS A 63 12.13 -3.44 -21.93
N LEU A 64 13.28 -3.68 -21.29
CA LEU A 64 14.53 -3.00 -21.63
C LEU A 64 15.41 -3.82 -22.57
N PRO A 65 16.23 -3.21 -23.43
CA PRO A 65 17.19 -3.94 -24.25
C PRO A 65 18.29 -4.63 -23.40
N GLU A 66 18.63 -4.05 -22.25
CA GLU A 66 19.61 -4.58 -21.30
C GLU A 66 19.07 -4.46 -19.87
N PRO A 67 19.42 -5.39 -18.97
CA PRO A 67 19.01 -5.30 -17.58
C PRO A 67 19.75 -4.15 -16.87
N LEU A 68 19.11 -3.57 -15.86
CA LEU A 68 19.78 -2.63 -14.96
C LEU A 68 20.57 -3.39 -13.90
N PRO A 69 21.63 -2.79 -13.32
CA PRO A 69 22.38 -3.40 -12.23
C PRO A 69 21.50 -3.91 -11.08
N PRO A 70 21.92 -4.96 -10.37
CA PRO A 70 21.14 -5.57 -9.30
C PRO A 70 20.91 -4.57 -8.18
N GLN A 71 19.67 -4.53 -7.68
CA GLN A 71 19.37 -3.75 -6.49
C GLN A 71 20.26 -4.20 -5.34
N TYR A 72 20.68 -3.28 -4.48
CA TYR A 72 21.56 -3.58 -3.33
C TYR A 72 22.88 -4.26 -3.71
N ASN A 73 23.34 -4.11 -4.96
CA ASN A 73 24.53 -4.77 -5.47
C ASN A 73 24.45 -6.31 -5.34
N GLY A 74 23.23 -6.87 -5.43
CA GLY A 74 22.91 -8.29 -5.26
C GLY A 74 22.54 -8.71 -3.84
N GLY A 75 22.71 -7.84 -2.83
CA GLY A 75 22.43 -8.18 -1.44
C GLY A 75 23.27 -9.37 -0.96
N ILE A 76 22.62 -10.46 -0.54
CA ILE A 76 23.30 -11.70 -0.12
C ILE A 76 23.56 -12.70 -1.27
N VAL A 77 23.13 -12.39 -2.49
CA VAL A 77 23.35 -13.25 -3.67
C VAL A 77 24.81 -13.17 -4.11
N LYS A 78 25.43 -14.33 -4.31
CA LYS A 78 26.79 -14.42 -4.86
C LYS A 78 26.73 -14.44 -6.39
N ASN A 79 27.63 -13.69 -7.03
CA ASN A 79 27.68 -13.55 -8.49
C ASN A 79 26.33 -13.11 -9.10
N PRO A 80 25.77 -11.96 -8.67
CA PRO A 80 24.44 -11.51 -9.08
C PRO A 80 24.36 -11.08 -10.56
N ASN A 81 25.48 -10.64 -11.15
CA ASN A 81 25.63 -10.20 -12.55
C ASN A 81 26.16 -11.28 -13.50
N ILE A 82 26.38 -12.50 -12.99
CA ILE A 82 26.93 -13.62 -13.77
C ILE A 82 28.33 -13.34 -14.37
N ASP A 83 29.07 -12.38 -13.82
CA ASP A 83 30.43 -12.00 -14.26
C ASP A 83 31.46 -13.13 -14.11
N LEU A 84 31.20 -14.06 -13.18
CA LEU A 84 32.01 -15.27 -12.99
C LEU A 84 31.44 -16.47 -13.76
N GLY A 85 30.68 -16.25 -14.83
CA GLY A 85 29.94 -17.31 -15.50
C GLY A 85 28.95 -18.01 -14.56
N PRO A 86 28.69 -19.33 -14.70
CA PRO A 86 27.73 -20.03 -13.85
C PRO A 86 28.25 -20.32 -12.42
N HIS A 87 29.42 -19.83 -12.01
CA HIS A 87 29.91 -20.03 -10.65
C HIS A 87 28.93 -19.48 -9.61
N HIS A 88 28.75 -20.20 -8.50
CA HIS A 88 27.74 -19.98 -7.45
C HIS A 88 26.29 -20.30 -7.81
N TRP A 89 26.03 -20.67 -9.06
CA TRP A 89 24.74 -21.14 -9.54
C TRP A 89 24.81 -22.63 -9.87
N SER A 90 23.66 -23.30 -9.87
CA SER A 90 23.54 -24.71 -10.22
C SER A 90 22.26 -24.91 -11.04
N PRO A 91 22.19 -25.92 -11.90
CA PRO A 91 20.93 -26.29 -12.51
C PRO A 91 19.90 -26.69 -11.44
N PHE A 92 18.64 -26.34 -11.67
CA PHE A 92 17.50 -26.81 -10.90
C PHE A 92 16.65 -27.71 -11.78
N GLY A 93 16.20 -28.85 -11.25
CA GLY A 93 15.50 -29.87 -12.04
C GLY A 93 16.42 -30.49 -13.11
N ASN A 94 15.89 -30.69 -14.31
CA ASN A 94 16.59 -31.33 -15.43
C ASN A 94 17.25 -30.34 -16.40
N ALA A 95 17.18 -29.03 -16.13
CA ALA A 95 17.81 -28.03 -16.97
C ALA A 95 19.34 -28.20 -17.03
N SER A 96 19.94 -27.72 -18.10
CA SER A 96 21.36 -27.37 -18.14
C SER A 96 21.53 -25.86 -18.08
N ILE A 97 22.64 -25.38 -17.52
CA ILE A 97 22.90 -23.93 -17.39
C ILE A 97 24.21 -23.51 -18.09
N ILE A 98 24.19 -22.36 -18.76
CA ILE A 98 25.39 -21.71 -19.33
C ILE A 98 25.31 -20.20 -19.10
N SER A 99 26.46 -19.54 -19.01
CA SER A 99 26.53 -18.08 -19.12
C SER A 99 26.68 -17.65 -20.58
N ARG A 100 25.90 -16.66 -21.01
CA ARG A 100 26.05 -15.97 -22.30
C ARG A 100 26.27 -14.48 -22.06
N GLN A 101 26.60 -13.76 -23.13
CA GLN A 101 26.84 -12.33 -23.10
C GLN A 101 25.93 -11.62 -24.11
N THR A 102 25.34 -10.50 -23.73
CA THR A 102 24.56 -9.64 -24.63
C THR A 102 25.49 -8.87 -25.57
N GLN A 103 24.94 -8.20 -26.58
CA GLN A 103 25.73 -7.41 -27.53
C GLN A 103 26.48 -6.25 -26.87
N SER A 104 25.95 -5.72 -25.76
CA SER A 104 26.58 -4.65 -25.00
C SER A 104 27.66 -5.13 -24.03
N GLY A 105 27.85 -6.45 -23.91
CA GLY A 105 28.85 -7.05 -23.03
C GLY A 105 28.32 -7.49 -21.66
N ASN A 106 27.01 -7.42 -21.41
CA ASN A 106 26.43 -7.87 -20.15
C ASN A 106 26.34 -9.39 -20.06
N ASN A 107 26.79 -9.99 -18.96
CA ASN A 107 26.71 -11.43 -18.76
C ASN A 107 25.33 -11.83 -18.23
N PHE A 108 24.83 -13.00 -18.59
CA PHE A 108 23.58 -13.52 -18.06
C PHE A 108 23.57 -15.05 -18.05
N LEU A 109 22.73 -15.63 -17.20
CA LEU A 109 22.60 -17.06 -17.04
C LEU A 109 21.41 -17.58 -17.86
N VAL A 110 21.61 -18.70 -18.55
CA VAL A 110 20.61 -19.36 -19.39
C VAL A 110 20.33 -20.74 -18.83
N ALA A 111 19.06 -21.06 -18.60
CA ALA A 111 18.57 -22.43 -18.44
C ALA A 111 17.96 -22.92 -19.75
N PHE A 112 18.44 -24.06 -20.26
CA PHE A 112 18.00 -24.67 -21.51
C PHE A 112 17.84 -26.20 -21.34
N GLY A 113 17.23 -26.86 -22.32
CA GLY A 113 16.92 -28.29 -22.24
C GLY A 113 15.88 -28.59 -21.15
N ARG A 114 14.94 -27.67 -20.94
CA ARG A 114 13.90 -27.75 -19.90
C ARG A 114 12.83 -28.76 -20.32
N SER A 115 12.38 -29.57 -19.38
CA SER A 115 11.29 -30.56 -19.56
C SER A 115 10.09 -30.31 -18.66
N GLU A 116 10.30 -29.63 -17.53
CA GLU A 116 9.30 -29.31 -16.52
C GLU A 116 9.30 -27.79 -16.24
N PRO A 117 8.18 -27.21 -15.77
CA PRO A 117 8.10 -25.76 -15.55
C PRO A 117 9.19 -25.18 -14.65
N PHE A 118 9.59 -25.92 -13.61
CA PHE A 118 10.61 -25.50 -12.65
C PHE A 118 12.06 -25.73 -13.12
N ASP A 119 12.28 -26.45 -14.23
CA ASP A 119 13.63 -26.69 -14.74
C ASP A 119 14.31 -25.34 -15.04
N SER A 120 15.32 -24.95 -14.27
CA SER A 120 15.86 -23.60 -14.28
C SER A 120 17.28 -23.56 -13.68
N PHE A 121 17.63 -22.45 -13.03
CA PHE A 121 18.86 -22.24 -12.27
C PHE A 121 18.53 -21.98 -10.81
N THR A 122 19.49 -22.27 -9.93
CA THR A 122 19.34 -22.04 -8.50
C THR A 122 20.62 -21.62 -7.81
N PHE A 123 20.47 -20.91 -6.70
CA PHE A 123 21.52 -20.67 -5.71
C PHE A 123 21.00 -21.01 -4.31
N TRP A 124 21.91 -21.40 -3.43
CA TRP A 124 21.61 -21.73 -2.03
C TRP A 124 22.00 -20.58 -1.11
N THR A 125 21.15 -20.30 -0.12
CA THR A 125 21.48 -19.40 0.99
C THR A 125 20.69 -19.78 2.24
N ASP A 126 21.17 -19.32 3.39
CA ASP A 126 20.48 -19.47 4.66
C ASP A 126 19.48 -18.31 4.84
N ILE A 127 18.23 -18.64 5.14
CA ILE A 127 17.21 -17.66 5.50
C ILE A 127 16.91 -17.76 7.00
N GLN A 128 16.69 -16.62 7.63
CA GLN A 128 16.54 -16.49 9.09
C GLN A 128 15.09 -16.11 9.43
N ASN A 129 14.55 -16.73 10.47
CA ASN A 129 13.21 -16.48 10.96
C ASN A 129 12.96 -14.99 11.25
N ASP A 130 11.75 -14.52 10.95
CA ASP A 130 11.30 -13.14 11.17
C ASP A 130 12.11 -12.06 10.44
N VAL A 131 12.99 -12.43 9.51
CA VAL A 131 13.65 -11.51 8.59
C VAL A 131 12.77 -11.29 7.35
N VAL A 132 12.66 -10.03 6.94
CA VAL A 132 11.95 -9.60 5.73
C VAL A 132 12.96 -9.59 4.58
N TYR A 133 12.73 -10.42 3.57
CA TYR A 133 13.56 -10.49 2.38
C TYR A 133 12.88 -9.77 1.22
N VAL A 134 13.66 -8.96 0.51
CA VAL A 134 13.27 -8.27 -0.72
C VAL A 134 14.04 -8.92 -1.86
N PHE A 135 13.32 -9.26 -2.93
CA PHE A 135 13.87 -9.96 -4.07
C PHE A 135 13.66 -9.16 -5.35
N SER A 136 14.68 -9.12 -6.20
CA SER A 136 14.53 -8.67 -7.58
C SER A 136 15.44 -9.43 -8.53
N ALA A 137 15.04 -9.50 -9.79
CA ALA A 137 15.82 -10.10 -10.86
C ALA A 137 15.39 -9.50 -12.19
N TRP A 138 16.27 -9.54 -13.19
CA TRP A 138 15.90 -9.28 -14.57
C TRP A 138 15.78 -10.60 -15.31
N VAL A 139 14.65 -10.81 -15.98
CA VAL A 139 14.35 -12.06 -16.67
C VAL A 139 13.97 -11.83 -18.12
N GLN A 140 14.29 -12.80 -18.96
CA GLN A 140 13.97 -12.84 -20.38
C GLN A 140 13.74 -14.29 -20.83
N VAL A 141 13.01 -14.47 -21.93
CA VAL A 141 12.86 -15.76 -22.62
C VAL A 141 13.43 -15.66 -24.04
N ASP A 142 13.91 -16.77 -24.61
CA ASP A 142 14.47 -16.78 -25.97
C ASP A 142 13.40 -16.73 -27.08
N ARG A 143 12.13 -16.93 -26.73
CA ARG A 143 10.99 -16.89 -27.65
C ARG A 143 9.68 -16.58 -26.92
N GLY A 144 8.74 -15.97 -27.63
CA GLY A 144 7.38 -15.77 -27.12
C GLY A 144 7.28 -14.81 -25.94
N ILE A 145 6.26 -15.04 -25.11
CA ILE A 145 5.91 -14.26 -23.93
C ILE A 145 5.44 -15.26 -22.87
N ASP A 146 6.02 -15.22 -21.68
CA ASP A 146 5.76 -16.20 -20.62
C ASP A 146 5.64 -15.53 -19.26
N ASP A 147 4.80 -16.11 -18.39
CA ASP A 147 4.82 -15.79 -16.96
C ASP A 147 6.02 -16.50 -16.31
N VAL A 148 6.96 -15.70 -15.81
CA VAL A 148 8.12 -16.19 -15.06
C VAL A 148 7.93 -15.86 -13.58
N SER A 149 8.01 -16.88 -12.74
CA SER A 149 7.88 -16.76 -11.29
C SER A 149 9.16 -17.18 -10.59
N ALA A 150 9.50 -16.48 -9.51
CA ALA A 150 10.60 -16.86 -8.63
C ALA A 150 10.05 -17.53 -7.37
N PHE A 151 10.82 -18.46 -6.82
CA PHE A 151 10.49 -19.24 -5.64
C PHE A 151 11.71 -19.37 -4.74
N TYR A 152 11.47 -19.61 -3.45
CA TYR A 152 12.44 -20.32 -2.63
C TYR A 152 11.87 -21.68 -2.21
N THR A 153 12.73 -22.68 -2.05
CA THR A 153 12.36 -24.00 -1.52
C THR A 153 13.35 -24.40 -0.43
N GLY A 154 12.82 -24.65 0.76
CA GLY A 154 13.60 -25.09 1.92
C GLY A 154 14.06 -26.54 1.80
N ILE A 155 15.08 -26.92 2.58
CA ILE A 155 15.48 -28.33 2.75
C ILE A 155 14.37 -29.24 3.31
N ASP A 156 13.29 -28.66 3.85
CA ASP A 156 12.09 -29.36 4.28
C ASP A 156 11.05 -29.56 3.16
N ASN A 157 11.38 -29.16 1.93
CA ASN A 157 10.53 -29.12 0.75
C ASN A 157 9.34 -28.14 0.83
N SER A 158 9.32 -27.23 1.81
CA SER A 158 8.40 -26.09 1.77
C SER A 158 8.79 -25.16 0.63
N SER A 159 7.82 -24.77 -0.20
CA SER A 159 8.06 -23.93 -1.38
C SER A 159 7.13 -22.72 -1.36
N ILE A 160 7.68 -21.53 -1.57
CA ILE A 160 6.96 -20.26 -1.52
C ILE A 160 7.31 -19.45 -2.77
N MET A 161 6.28 -19.01 -3.50
CA MET A 161 6.45 -18.05 -4.60
C MET A 161 6.72 -16.67 -4.01
N ILE A 162 7.79 -16.00 -4.49
CA ILE A 162 8.24 -14.70 -3.96
C ILE A 162 7.86 -13.52 -4.87
N GLY A 163 7.63 -13.77 -6.16
CA GLY A 163 7.22 -12.77 -7.14
C GLY A 163 7.11 -13.36 -8.54
N SER A 164 6.54 -12.59 -9.47
CA SER A 164 6.31 -13.00 -10.85
C SER A 164 6.28 -11.80 -11.80
N VAL A 165 6.57 -12.06 -13.08
CA VAL A 165 6.55 -11.06 -14.15
C VAL A 165 6.25 -11.71 -15.49
N ILE A 166 5.64 -10.95 -16.42
CA ILE A 166 5.60 -11.31 -17.84
C ILE A 166 6.99 -11.08 -18.45
N ALA A 167 7.72 -12.14 -18.75
CA ALA A 167 8.96 -12.09 -19.53
C ALA A 167 8.66 -12.19 -21.03
N LYS A 168 9.51 -11.57 -21.87
CA LYS A 168 9.29 -11.50 -23.32
C LYS A 168 10.58 -11.73 -24.07
N PHE A 169 10.47 -12.25 -25.28
CA PHE A 169 11.59 -12.31 -26.21
C PHE A 169 12.07 -10.92 -26.64
N GLY A 170 13.39 -10.73 -26.66
CA GLY A 170 14.05 -9.56 -27.20
C GLY A 170 14.23 -8.39 -26.23
N CYS A 171 13.78 -8.53 -24.97
CA CYS A 171 13.97 -7.53 -23.94
C CYS A 171 13.87 -8.13 -22.52
N TRP A 172 14.46 -7.44 -21.55
CA TRP A 172 14.53 -7.81 -20.15
C TRP A 172 13.39 -7.18 -19.36
N SER A 173 12.76 -7.99 -18.51
CA SER A 173 11.66 -7.58 -17.63
C SER A 173 12.08 -7.71 -16.17
N MET A 174 11.79 -6.70 -15.35
CA MET A 174 12.10 -6.73 -13.92
C MET A 174 11.05 -7.55 -13.17
N LEU A 175 11.48 -8.61 -12.50
CA LEU A 175 10.73 -9.30 -11.46
C LEU A 175 11.08 -8.64 -10.12
N LYS A 176 10.08 -8.16 -9.37
CA LYS A 176 10.26 -7.67 -7.99
C LYS A 176 9.27 -8.37 -7.07
N GLY A 177 9.72 -8.71 -5.87
CA GLY A 177 8.95 -9.47 -4.91
C GLY A 177 9.61 -9.53 -3.53
N GLY A 178 9.20 -10.49 -2.72
CA GLY A 178 9.76 -10.68 -1.39
C GLY A 178 8.94 -11.63 -0.53
N PHE A 179 9.47 -11.95 0.65
CA PHE A 179 8.80 -12.77 1.65
C PHE A 179 9.27 -12.41 3.06
N THR A 180 8.56 -12.90 4.08
CA THR A 180 9.03 -12.90 5.47
C THR A 180 9.23 -14.35 5.89
N ALA A 181 10.45 -14.71 6.25
CA ALA A 181 10.76 -16.06 6.68
C ALA A 181 10.04 -16.40 8.00
N ASN A 182 9.58 -17.64 8.12
CA ASN A 182 8.86 -18.17 9.28
C ASN A 182 9.67 -19.16 10.12
N GLN A 183 10.90 -19.45 9.69
CA GLN A 183 11.84 -20.32 10.37
C GLN A 183 13.26 -20.08 9.82
N ASP A 184 14.26 -20.50 10.59
CA ASP A 184 15.63 -20.61 10.11
C ASP A 184 15.73 -21.84 9.20
N ILE A 185 16.08 -21.65 7.93
CA ILE A 185 16.21 -22.76 6.99
C ILE A 185 17.21 -22.45 5.88
N LYS A 186 17.95 -23.47 5.47
CA LYS A 186 18.72 -23.42 4.24
C LYS A 186 17.77 -23.61 3.06
N ALA A 187 17.74 -22.65 2.13
CA ALA A 187 16.83 -22.67 1.00
C ALA A 187 17.59 -22.52 -0.32
N ASN A 188 17.04 -23.13 -1.36
CA ASN A 188 17.43 -22.85 -2.73
C ASN A 188 16.41 -21.88 -3.36
N PHE A 189 16.89 -20.99 -4.21
CA PHE A 189 16.07 -20.01 -4.93
C PHE A 189 16.05 -20.38 -6.39
N HIS A 190 14.87 -20.51 -7.01
CA HIS A 190 14.72 -21.01 -8.37
C HIS A 190 13.56 -20.34 -9.07
N PHE A 191 13.42 -20.62 -10.37
CA PHE A 191 12.47 -19.95 -11.25
C PHE A 191 11.59 -20.96 -11.97
N SER A 192 10.41 -20.53 -12.39
CA SER A 192 9.44 -21.37 -13.10
C SER A 192 8.80 -20.63 -14.25
N SER A 193 8.55 -21.34 -15.34
CA SER A 193 7.74 -20.91 -16.48
C SER A 193 7.10 -22.13 -17.14
N ASN A 194 5.80 -22.04 -17.44
CA ASN A 194 5.04 -23.16 -18.01
C ASN A 194 5.49 -23.54 -19.42
N ASN A 195 6.04 -22.60 -20.20
CA ASN A 195 6.58 -22.88 -21.52
C ASN A 195 7.98 -23.49 -21.37
N THR A 196 8.08 -24.81 -21.47
CA THR A 196 9.34 -25.54 -21.32
C THR A 196 10.17 -25.58 -22.61
N GLU A 197 9.60 -25.19 -23.75
CA GLU A 197 10.33 -25.07 -25.01
C GLU A 197 11.22 -23.81 -25.04
N ALA A 198 10.86 -22.78 -24.27
CA ALA A 198 11.66 -21.57 -24.14
C ALA A 198 12.82 -21.75 -23.14
N GLU A 199 13.96 -21.19 -23.49
CA GLU A 199 15.05 -20.97 -22.53
C GLU A 199 14.63 -19.88 -21.54
N LEU A 200 15.06 -20.03 -20.27
CA LEU A 200 14.91 -18.99 -19.25
C LEU A 200 16.24 -18.27 -19.06
N TRP A 201 16.22 -16.95 -19.15
CA TRP A 201 17.40 -16.12 -18.96
C TRP A 201 17.22 -15.26 -17.70
N VAL A 202 18.27 -15.16 -16.89
CA VAL A 202 18.31 -14.27 -15.71
C VAL A 202 19.60 -13.49 -15.64
N ASP A 203 19.49 -12.28 -15.11
CA ASP A 203 20.62 -11.48 -14.69
C ASP A 203 20.23 -10.56 -13.51
N SER A 204 21.23 -9.92 -12.90
CA SER A 204 21.08 -8.84 -11.94
C SER A 204 20.16 -9.22 -10.78
N VAL A 205 20.40 -10.41 -10.22
CA VAL A 205 19.60 -10.99 -9.14
C VAL A 205 19.99 -10.40 -7.79
N SER A 206 18.99 -10.03 -6.99
CA SER A 206 19.18 -9.48 -5.66
C SER A 206 18.27 -10.16 -4.63
N LEU A 207 18.82 -10.40 -3.46
CA LEU A 207 18.11 -10.84 -2.26
C LEU A 207 18.64 -10.03 -1.09
N GLN A 208 17.86 -9.08 -0.59
CA GLN A 208 18.27 -8.21 0.51
C GLN A 208 17.46 -8.52 1.77
N PRO A 209 18.11 -8.96 2.88
CA PRO A 209 17.46 -9.09 4.17
C PRO A 209 17.29 -7.73 4.85
N PHE A 210 16.17 -7.57 5.54
CA PHE A 210 15.87 -6.51 6.48
C PHE A 210 15.32 -7.12 7.76
N ASN A 211 15.90 -6.76 8.89
CA ASN A 211 15.28 -7.09 10.17
C ASN A 211 14.03 -6.23 10.40
N LYS A 212 13.22 -6.60 11.39
CA LYS A 212 11.95 -5.92 11.67
C LYS A 212 12.13 -4.44 12.04
N LEU A 213 13.20 -4.06 12.72
CA LEU A 213 13.46 -2.67 13.12
C LEU A 213 13.82 -1.82 11.91
N GLU A 214 14.69 -2.31 11.02
CA GLU A 214 15.01 -1.65 9.74
C GLU A 214 13.74 -1.48 8.89
N TRP A 215 12.92 -2.52 8.79
CA TRP A 215 11.67 -2.47 8.02
C TRP A 215 10.69 -1.42 8.55
N GLN A 216 10.55 -1.32 9.88
CA GLN A 216 9.75 -0.30 10.55
C GLN A 216 10.37 1.10 10.41
N ALA A 217 11.70 1.23 10.48
CA ALA A 217 12.39 2.49 10.27
C ALA A 217 12.12 3.03 8.86
N HIS A 218 12.14 2.18 7.84
CA HIS A 218 11.78 2.56 6.47
C HIS A 218 10.34 3.05 6.35
N GLN A 219 9.37 2.38 7.00
CA GLN A 219 7.99 2.85 7.02
C GLN A 219 7.89 4.25 7.65
N ASN A 220 8.51 4.43 8.81
CA ASN A 220 8.48 5.71 9.53
C ASN A 220 9.15 6.84 8.75
N GLN A 221 10.31 6.55 8.14
CA GLN A 221 11.02 7.50 7.29
C GLN A 221 10.14 7.94 6.11
N MET A 222 9.48 7.00 5.43
CA MET A 222 8.59 7.37 4.32
C MET A 222 7.37 8.14 4.81
N ILE A 223 6.77 7.78 5.95
CA ILE A 223 5.67 8.54 6.54
C ILE A 223 6.08 9.99 6.81
N GLU A 224 7.25 10.23 7.40
CA GLU A 224 7.78 11.59 7.61
C GLU A 224 7.95 12.35 6.28
N GLN A 225 8.35 11.67 5.21
CA GLN A 225 8.60 12.29 3.91
C GLN A 225 7.32 12.56 3.10
N VAL A 226 6.38 11.60 3.06
CA VAL A 226 5.24 11.65 2.12
C VAL A 226 3.90 11.96 2.78
N ARG A 227 3.81 11.83 4.10
CA ARG A 227 2.57 12.09 4.87
C ARG A 227 2.67 13.29 5.80
N LYS A 228 3.86 13.87 5.98
CA LYS A 228 4.07 15.06 6.78
C LYS A 228 4.75 16.16 5.99
N ARG A 229 4.64 17.38 6.52
CA ARG A 229 5.33 18.56 6.01
C ARG A 229 5.64 19.50 7.15
N LYS A 230 6.79 20.16 7.09
CA LYS A 230 7.12 21.24 8.02
C LYS A 230 6.18 22.42 7.79
N LEU A 231 5.50 22.86 8.84
CA LEU A 231 4.66 24.05 8.86
C LEU A 231 5.42 25.18 9.55
N LYS A 232 5.50 26.35 8.89
CA LYS A 232 6.04 27.59 9.46
C LYS A 232 4.94 28.64 9.55
N ILE A 233 4.65 29.11 10.75
CA ILE A 233 3.65 30.15 11.01
C ILE A 233 4.38 31.43 11.40
N TYR A 234 4.20 32.47 10.60
CA TYR A 234 4.70 33.82 10.85
C TYR A 234 3.57 34.63 11.49
N VAL A 235 3.81 35.15 12.69
CA VAL A 235 2.87 36.02 13.40
C VAL A 235 3.39 37.45 13.36
N GLU A 236 2.62 38.31 12.71
CA GLU A 236 2.98 39.71 12.46
C GLU A 236 1.87 40.64 12.96
N SER A 237 2.21 41.87 13.33
CA SER A 237 1.23 42.93 13.56
C SER A 237 0.70 43.44 12.22
N ARG A 238 -0.41 44.19 12.23
CA ARG A 238 -0.92 44.87 11.02
C ARG A 238 0.08 45.83 10.37
N ASP A 239 1.03 46.34 11.15
CA ASP A 239 2.08 47.25 10.68
C ASP A 239 3.34 46.49 10.21
N GLY A 240 3.27 45.16 10.12
CA GLY A 240 4.34 44.30 9.62
C GLY A 240 5.44 43.99 10.63
N GLN A 241 5.25 44.29 11.92
CA GLN A 241 6.22 43.93 12.96
C GLN A 241 6.09 42.45 13.33
N LYS A 242 7.21 41.74 13.43
CA LYS A 242 7.26 40.36 13.91
C LYS A 242 6.88 40.32 15.40
N LEU A 243 6.08 39.33 15.79
CA LEU A 243 5.56 39.20 17.15
C LEU A 243 6.17 37.96 17.84
N PRO A 244 7.30 38.10 18.56
CA PRO A 244 7.88 37.01 19.36
C PRO A 244 7.02 36.70 20.58
N GLY A 245 6.98 35.45 21.04
CA GLY A 245 6.19 35.05 22.21
C GLY A 245 4.67 34.94 21.99
N ALA A 246 4.20 35.05 20.74
CA ALA A 246 2.80 34.77 20.40
C ALA A 246 2.50 33.28 20.62
N LYS A 247 1.45 32.97 21.38
CA LYS A 247 1.01 31.60 21.64
C LYS A 247 0.22 31.07 20.44
N ILE A 248 0.58 29.89 19.98
CA ILE A 248 -0.01 29.17 18.86
C ILE A 248 -0.64 27.87 19.35
N THR A 249 -1.84 27.56 18.86
CA THR A 249 -2.49 26.24 18.98
C THR A 249 -2.94 25.80 17.59
N ILE A 250 -2.62 24.57 17.18
CA ILE A 250 -2.96 24.01 15.87
C ILE A 250 -3.72 22.70 16.05
N ASP A 251 -4.88 22.60 15.40
CA ASP A 251 -5.73 21.43 15.41
C ASP A 251 -5.98 20.94 13.99
N GLN A 252 -5.69 19.66 13.72
CA GLN A 252 -6.03 19.03 12.44
C GLN A 252 -7.53 18.73 12.40
N THR A 253 -8.23 19.37 11.47
CA THR A 253 -9.68 19.23 11.29
C THR A 253 -10.03 18.09 10.33
N ARG A 254 -9.16 17.80 9.35
CA ARG A 254 -9.36 16.71 8.39
C ARG A 254 -8.02 16.16 7.89
N PRO A 255 -7.75 14.84 7.98
CA PRO A 255 -6.56 14.27 7.37
C PRO A 255 -6.67 14.32 5.83
N LYS A 256 -5.53 14.48 5.14
CA LYS A 256 -5.49 14.38 3.67
C LYS A 256 -5.64 12.94 3.20
N PHE A 257 -5.01 11.99 3.89
CA PHE A 257 -5.05 10.57 3.52
C PHE A 257 -6.37 9.95 4.02
N PRO A 258 -7.25 9.49 3.13
CA PRO A 258 -8.52 8.88 3.50
C PRO A 258 -8.30 7.48 4.09
N ILE A 259 -8.75 7.34 5.34
CA ILE A 259 -9.02 6.05 5.97
C ILE A 259 -10.53 5.93 6.04
N GLY A 260 -11.05 4.91 5.36
CA GLY A 260 -12.46 4.64 5.23
C GLY A 260 -12.84 3.24 5.64
N SER A 261 -14.13 2.96 5.56
CA SER A 261 -14.66 1.63 5.82
C SER A 261 -15.81 1.30 4.87
N GLY A 262 -16.01 0.00 4.59
CA GLY A 262 -17.22 -0.51 3.96
C GLY A 262 -18.44 -0.22 4.85
N SER A 263 -19.59 0.07 4.25
CA SER A 263 -20.82 0.28 5.01
C SER A 263 -22.04 -0.36 4.32
N PRO A 264 -22.81 -1.20 5.04
CA PRO A 264 -24.12 -1.64 4.59
C PRO A 264 -25.21 -0.60 4.94
N ASP A 265 -26.40 -0.79 4.37
CA ASP A 265 -27.59 0.04 4.59
C ASP A 265 -28.05 0.20 6.06
N THR A 266 -27.56 -0.63 6.99
CA THR A 266 -27.82 -0.49 8.43
C THR A 266 -27.39 0.88 8.99
N ILE A 267 -26.49 1.58 8.31
CA ILE A 267 -26.10 2.97 8.63
C ILE A 267 -27.30 3.93 8.61
N LEU A 268 -28.34 3.65 7.84
CA LEU A 268 -29.51 4.52 7.74
C LEU A 268 -30.41 4.46 8.97
N THR A 269 -30.40 3.35 9.70
CA THR A 269 -31.37 3.08 10.78
C THR A 269 -30.75 2.95 12.16
N ASN A 270 -29.45 2.65 12.26
CA ASN A 270 -28.78 2.48 13.54
C ASN A 270 -27.96 3.72 13.92
N LYS A 271 -28.45 4.48 14.91
CA LYS A 271 -27.79 5.70 15.40
C LYS A 271 -26.40 5.45 15.99
N ALA A 272 -26.20 4.36 16.74
CA ALA A 272 -24.89 4.05 17.30
C ALA A 272 -23.87 3.72 16.19
N TYR A 273 -24.31 3.08 15.10
CA TYR A 273 -23.46 2.87 13.93
C TYR A 273 -23.12 4.19 13.22
N GLN A 274 -24.09 5.10 13.09
CA GLN A 274 -23.84 6.44 12.53
C GLN A 274 -22.78 7.19 13.32
N GLU A 275 -22.91 7.23 14.66
CA GLU A 275 -21.95 7.88 15.56
C GLU A 275 -20.59 7.20 15.50
N TYR A 276 -20.55 5.87 15.53
CA TYR A 276 -19.32 5.09 15.42
C TYR A 276 -18.57 5.39 14.12
N PHE A 277 -19.26 5.33 12.98
CA PHE A 277 -18.67 5.48 11.65
C PHE A 277 -18.18 6.91 11.41
N THR A 278 -19.03 7.89 11.67
CA THR A 278 -18.76 9.31 11.35
C THR A 278 -17.69 9.93 12.24
N ALA A 279 -17.42 9.35 13.41
CA ALA A 279 -16.32 9.78 14.28
C ALA A 279 -14.93 9.33 13.78
N ARG A 280 -14.86 8.35 12.86
CA ARG A 280 -13.61 7.67 12.50
C ARG A 280 -13.21 7.86 11.05
N PHE A 281 -14.16 7.63 10.15
CA PHE A 281 -13.86 7.42 8.74
C PHE A 281 -14.10 8.69 7.92
N THR A 282 -13.21 8.91 6.95
CA THR A 282 -13.28 10.04 6.02
C THR A 282 -13.69 9.64 4.61
N ALA A 283 -13.75 8.33 4.35
CA ALA A 283 -14.25 7.75 3.12
C ALA A 283 -15.13 6.52 3.39
N VAL A 284 -15.97 6.16 2.43
CA VAL A 284 -16.86 4.99 2.48
C VAL A 284 -16.95 4.31 1.12
N THR A 285 -17.09 2.99 1.15
CA THR A 285 -17.59 2.19 0.02
C THR A 285 -18.88 1.50 0.47
N LEU A 286 -19.94 1.60 -0.33
CA LEU A 286 -21.20 0.93 -0.02
C LEU A 286 -21.07 -0.56 -0.35
N HIS A 287 -21.45 -1.44 0.57
CA HIS A 287 -21.20 -2.89 0.43
C HIS A 287 -21.87 -3.49 -0.82
N ASN A 288 -23.15 -3.18 -1.01
CA ASN A 288 -23.95 -3.73 -2.11
C ASN A 288 -24.82 -2.68 -2.80
N GLU A 289 -25.09 -1.58 -2.12
CA GLU A 289 -26.24 -0.73 -2.40
C GLU A 289 -26.08 0.05 -3.71
N LEU A 290 -24.85 0.14 -4.25
CA LEU A 290 -24.56 0.68 -5.57
C LEU A 290 -24.29 -0.40 -6.64
N LYS A 291 -24.22 -1.68 -6.30
CA LYS A 291 -23.99 -2.76 -7.30
C LYS A 291 -25.19 -2.92 -8.23
N TRP A 292 -24.95 -3.34 -9.46
CA TRP A 292 -25.99 -3.38 -10.50
C TRP A 292 -27.12 -4.35 -10.12
N TYR A 293 -26.81 -5.53 -9.59
CA TYR A 293 -27.85 -6.47 -9.15
C TYR A 293 -28.71 -5.95 -8.00
N PHE A 294 -28.20 -5.01 -7.20
CA PHE A 294 -28.94 -4.45 -6.07
C PHE A 294 -29.91 -3.36 -6.54
N THR A 295 -29.44 -2.51 -7.46
CA THR A 295 -30.18 -1.36 -7.97
C THR A 295 -31.06 -1.70 -9.16
N GLU A 296 -30.84 -2.84 -9.83
CA GLU A 296 -31.66 -3.32 -10.94
C GLU A 296 -31.65 -4.85 -11.02
N SER A 297 -32.33 -5.49 -10.06
CA SER A 297 -32.47 -6.95 -10.01
C SER A 297 -33.41 -7.49 -11.09
N VAL A 298 -34.41 -6.69 -11.49
CA VAL A 298 -35.37 -6.97 -12.57
C VAL A 298 -35.12 -5.98 -13.70
N GLN A 299 -35.06 -6.48 -14.93
CA GLN A 299 -34.79 -5.67 -16.12
C GLN A 299 -35.70 -4.46 -16.21
N ASP A 300 -35.12 -3.28 -16.43
CA ASP A 300 -35.80 -2.00 -16.62
C ASP A 300 -36.56 -1.49 -15.36
N HIS A 301 -36.29 -2.07 -14.18
CA HIS A 301 -36.83 -1.65 -12.89
C HIS A 301 -35.70 -1.22 -11.94
N GLU A 302 -35.21 -0.01 -12.14
CA GLU A 302 -34.18 0.57 -11.27
C GLU A 302 -34.76 1.07 -9.94
N ASN A 303 -34.08 0.78 -8.82
CA ASN A 303 -34.38 1.31 -7.50
C ASN A 303 -33.10 1.74 -6.78
N TYR A 304 -32.91 3.06 -6.70
CA TYR A 304 -31.77 3.68 -6.02
C TYR A 304 -32.12 4.22 -4.63
N THR A 305 -33.33 3.98 -4.11
CA THR A 305 -33.81 4.62 -2.86
C THR A 305 -32.84 4.47 -1.68
N ILE A 306 -32.30 3.26 -1.48
CA ILE A 306 -31.35 3.00 -0.39
C ILE A 306 -30.01 3.71 -0.65
N ALA A 307 -29.49 3.60 -1.88
CA ALA A 307 -28.24 4.24 -2.28
C ALA A 307 -28.32 5.77 -2.18
N ASP A 308 -29.41 6.38 -2.64
CA ASP A 308 -29.67 7.83 -2.56
C ASP A 308 -29.62 8.30 -1.10
N ASN A 309 -30.31 7.60 -0.20
CA ASN A 309 -30.31 7.93 1.23
C ASN A 309 -28.92 7.78 1.87
N MET A 310 -28.15 6.75 1.49
CA MET A 310 -26.79 6.55 2.00
C MET A 310 -25.84 7.64 1.47
N VAL A 311 -25.93 7.98 0.19
CA VAL A 311 -25.16 9.06 -0.43
C VAL A 311 -25.45 10.39 0.27
N GLU A 312 -26.73 10.71 0.50
CA GLU A 312 -27.11 11.92 1.25
C GLU A 312 -26.55 11.91 2.68
N PHE A 313 -26.65 10.79 3.39
CA PHE A 313 -26.10 10.63 4.73
C PHE A 313 -24.59 10.93 4.75
N PHE A 314 -23.80 10.26 3.91
CA PHE A 314 -22.35 10.44 3.91
C PHE A 314 -21.92 11.84 3.45
N LYS A 315 -22.62 12.44 2.48
CA LYS A 315 -22.42 13.83 2.08
C LYS A 315 -22.64 14.82 3.22
N LYS A 316 -23.74 14.66 3.98
CA LYS A 316 -24.03 15.48 5.15
C LYS A 316 -22.90 15.44 6.19
N HIS A 317 -22.25 14.29 6.32
CA HIS A 317 -21.11 14.07 7.21
C HIS A 317 -19.74 14.38 6.56
N LYS A 318 -19.70 14.88 5.32
CA LYS A 318 -18.48 15.20 4.56
C LYS A 318 -17.54 13.99 4.38
N ILE A 319 -18.12 12.79 4.28
CA ILE A 319 -17.40 11.54 4.05
C ILE A 319 -17.39 11.29 2.54
N GLY A 320 -16.20 11.09 1.97
CA GLY A 320 -16.06 10.83 0.53
C GLY A 320 -16.55 9.44 0.14
N ILE A 321 -17.26 9.32 -0.97
CA ILE A 321 -17.92 8.06 -1.35
C ILE A 321 -17.20 7.45 -2.56
N ARG A 322 -16.78 6.19 -2.46
CA ARG A 322 -16.35 5.41 -3.62
C ARG A 322 -17.55 4.74 -4.26
N GLY A 323 -17.72 4.93 -5.57
CA GLY A 323 -18.78 4.33 -6.35
C GLY A 323 -18.42 2.89 -6.72
N HIS A 324 -18.88 1.93 -5.92
CA HIS A 324 -18.62 0.51 -6.10
C HIS A 324 -19.91 -0.26 -6.38
N THR A 325 -20.13 -0.80 -7.58
CA THR A 325 -19.33 -0.65 -8.81
C THR A 325 -20.29 -0.45 -9.99
N ILE A 326 -19.82 0.16 -11.07
CA ILE A 326 -20.65 0.43 -12.25
C ILE A 326 -21.03 -0.90 -12.92
N LEU A 327 -20.01 -1.67 -13.33
CA LEU A 327 -20.13 -3.02 -13.88
C LEU A 327 -19.16 -3.97 -13.17
N TRP A 328 -19.54 -5.23 -13.04
CA TRP A 328 -18.70 -6.28 -12.47
C TRP A 328 -18.56 -7.41 -13.49
N ALA A 329 -17.33 -7.71 -13.91
CA ALA A 329 -17.03 -8.65 -15.00
C ALA A 329 -17.31 -10.11 -14.65
N SER A 330 -17.62 -10.44 -13.39
CA SER A 330 -17.94 -11.81 -12.99
C SER A 330 -19.30 -12.24 -13.52
N THR A 331 -19.31 -13.36 -14.25
CA THR A 331 -20.55 -14.02 -14.66
C THR A 331 -21.37 -14.42 -13.44
N SER A 332 -20.76 -14.80 -12.31
CA SER A 332 -21.50 -15.29 -11.14
C SER A 332 -22.53 -14.27 -10.59
N VAL A 333 -22.16 -13.00 -10.56
CA VAL A 333 -22.94 -11.88 -9.98
C VAL A 333 -23.72 -11.06 -11.00
N THR A 334 -23.48 -11.29 -12.29
CA THR A 334 -24.27 -10.67 -13.37
C THR A 334 -25.71 -11.16 -13.31
N GLN A 335 -26.69 -10.26 -13.49
CA GLN A 335 -28.11 -10.59 -13.41
C GLN A 335 -28.52 -11.64 -14.45
N TRP A 336 -29.51 -12.47 -14.09
CA TRP A 336 -30.01 -13.56 -14.94
C TRP A 336 -30.51 -13.08 -16.30
N TRP A 337 -31.15 -11.90 -16.35
CA TRP A 337 -31.69 -11.32 -17.59
C TRP A 337 -30.57 -10.81 -18.50
N VAL A 338 -29.49 -10.23 -17.95
CA VAL A 338 -28.32 -9.78 -18.73
C VAL A 338 -27.60 -11.00 -19.34
N LYS A 339 -27.44 -12.08 -18.58
CA LYS A 339 -26.77 -13.32 -19.05
C LYS A 339 -27.41 -13.92 -20.31
N GLN A 340 -28.73 -13.80 -20.42
CA GLN A 340 -29.53 -14.38 -21.51
C GLN A 340 -29.63 -13.47 -22.75
N MET A 341 -29.15 -12.23 -22.66
CA MET A 341 -29.21 -11.27 -23.76
C MET A 341 -28.23 -11.60 -24.89
N GLN A 342 -28.61 -11.19 -26.10
CA GLN A 342 -27.71 -11.15 -27.25
C GLN A 342 -26.69 -10.01 -27.08
N PRO A 343 -25.50 -10.08 -27.69
CA PRO A 343 -24.44 -9.07 -27.54
C PRO A 343 -24.90 -7.62 -27.66
N LYS A 344 -25.70 -7.29 -28.68
CA LYS A 344 -26.23 -5.92 -28.89
C LYS A 344 -27.08 -5.41 -27.71
N ASP A 345 -27.81 -6.31 -27.06
CA ASP A 345 -28.73 -5.98 -25.98
C ASP A 345 -27.96 -5.90 -24.65
N VAL A 346 -26.90 -6.70 -24.48
CA VAL A 346 -25.93 -6.55 -23.37
C VAL A 346 -25.25 -5.18 -23.44
N LEU A 347 -24.78 -4.76 -24.62
CA LEU A 347 -24.17 -3.44 -24.79
C LEU A 347 -25.16 -2.32 -24.44
N LYS A 348 -26.41 -2.41 -24.94
CA LYS A 348 -27.45 -1.42 -24.63
C LYS A 348 -27.75 -1.36 -23.13
N ALA A 349 -27.86 -2.51 -22.46
CA ALA A 349 -28.09 -2.58 -21.02
C ALA A 349 -26.91 -2.01 -20.23
N ALA A 350 -25.67 -2.36 -20.58
CA ALA A 350 -24.46 -1.86 -19.94
C ALA A 350 -24.32 -0.33 -20.10
N VAL A 351 -24.55 0.21 -21.30
CA VAL A 351 -24.52 1.67 -21.54
C VAL A 351 -25.65 2.38 -20.79
N ARG A 352 -26.86 1.81 -20.73
CA ARG A 352 -27.95 2.36 -19.91
C ARG A 352 -27.57 2.38 -18.44
N ARG A 353 -26.98 1.29 -17.93
CA ARG A 353 -26.51 1.20 -16.55
C ARG A 353 -25.47 2.27 -16.24
N VAL A 354 -24.44 2.42 -17.07
CA VAL A 354 -23.46 3.51 -16.96
C VAL A 354 -24.17 4.86 -16.93
N GLY A 355 -25.09 5.08 -17.87
CA GLY A 355 -25.92 6.27 -17.95
C GLY A 355 -26.65 6.59 -16.64
N SER A 356 -27.39 5.62 -16.10
CA SER A 356 -28.21 5.78 -14.90
C SER A 356 -27.38 6.05 -13.65
N VAL A 357 -26.32 5.28 -13.40
CA VAL A 357 -25.57 5.39 -12.14
C VAL A 357 -24.60 6.58 -12.15
N VAL A 358 -23.92 6.85 -13.27
CA VAL A 358 -22.94 7.94 -13.34
C VAL A 358 -23.62 9.29 -13.36
N SER A 359 -24.68 9.47 -14.16
CA SER A 359 -25.41 10.76 -14.19
C SER A 359 -26.06 11.10 -12.85
N ARG A 360 -26.45 10.08 -12.07
CA ARG A 360 -27.08 10.26 -10.77
C ARG A 360 -26.11 10.73 -9.68
N TYR A 361 -24.86 10.24 -9.70
CA TYR A 361 -23.92 10.44 -8.60
C TYR A 361 -22.61 11.17 -8.98
N SER A 362 -22.44 11.60 -10.23
CA SER A 362 -21.34 12.51 -10.60
C SER A 362 -21.37 13.77 -9.71
N GLY A 363 -20.19 14.17 -9.22
CA GLY A 363 -20.03 15.24 -8.23
C GLY A 363 -20.16 14.81 -6.76
N ASP A 364 -20.76 13.64 -6.49
CA ASP A 364 -20.91 13.09 -5.13
C ASP A 364 -19.94 11.94 -4.83
N ILE A 365 -19.42 11.31 -5.88
CA ILE A 365 -18.46 10.21 -5.83
C ILE A 365 -17.04 10.74 -6.01
N ILE A 366 -16.10 10.25 -5.18
CA ILE A 366 -14.68 10.63 -5.22
C ILE A 366 -13.81 9.67 -6.04
N GLY A 367 -14.39 8.56 -6.51
CA GLY A 367 -13.72 7.55 -7.33
C GLY A 367 -14.67 6.44 -7.74
N TRP A 368 -14.62 6.00 -9.00
CA TRP A 368 -15.48 4.95 -9.54
C TRP A 368 -14.73 3.64 -9.72
N ASP A 369 -15.19 2.56 -9.10
CA ASP A 369 -14.83 1.21 -9.57
C ASP A 369 -15.65 0.97 -10.84
N VAL A 370 -15.01 1.15 -12.01
CA VAL A 370 -15.73 1.17 -13.29
C VAL A 370 -16.06 -0.24 -13.77
N MET A 371 -15.02 -1.09 -13.89
CA MET A 371 -15.17 -2.50 -14.20
C MET A 371 -14.45 -3.29 -13.11
N ASN A 372 -15.22 -3.91 -12.21
CA ASN A 372 -14.67 -4.73 -11.15
C ASN A 372 -14.22 -6.10 -11.70
N GLU A 373 -13.04 -6.55 -11.27
CA GLU A 373 -12.51 -7.91 -11.45
C GLU A 373 -12.36 -8.41 -12.89
N ASN A 374 -11.95 -7.53 -13.80
CA ASN A 374 -11.82 -7.81 -15.24
C ASN A 374 -10.43 -8.35 -15.66
N LEU A 375 -9.56 -8.71 -14.71
CA LEU A 375 -8.43 -9.58 -14.99
C LEU A 375 -8.78 -11.04 -14.72
N HIS A 376 -9.54 -11.31 -13.66
CA HIS A 376 -10.02 -12.66 -13.35
C HIS A 376 -11.22 -13.09 -14.20
N ASN A 377 -12.07 -12.14 -14.59
CA ASN A 377 -13.32 -12.43 -15.27
C ASN A 377 -13.45 -11.64 -16.58
N SER A 378 -14.19 -12.19 -17.53
CA SER A 378 -14.26 -11.70 -18.91
C SER A 378 -15.68 -11.63 -19.46
N PHE A 379 -16.73 -11.54 -18.62
CA PHE A 379 -18.12 -11.60 -19.08
C PHE A 379 -18.42 -10.59 -20.21
N TYR A 380 -17.96 -9.34 -20.05
CA TYR A 380 -18.20 -8.29 -21.05
C TYR A 380 -17.29 -8.45 -22.26
N GLU A 381 -16.03 -8.83 -22.07
CA GLU A 381 -15.06 -9.07 -23.13
C GLU A 381 -15.49 -10.22 -24.04
N GLU A 382 -15.99 -11.33 -23.48
CA GLU A 382 -16.49 -12.48 -24.22
C GLU A 382 -17.75 -12.14 -25.03
N LYS A 383 -18.62 -11.28 -24.50
CA LYS A 383 -19.88 -10.92 -25.14
C LYS A 383 -19.73 -9.79 -26.16
N LEU A 384 -18.89 -8.80 -25.88
CA LEU A 384 -18.82 -7.53 -26.60
C LEU A 384 -17.50 -7.31 -27.33
N GLY A 385 -16.49 -8.17 -27.10
CA GLY A 385 -15.16 -8.08 -27.67
C GLY A 385 -14.12 -7.52 -26.68
N SER A 386 -12.83 -7.70 -27.00
CA SER A 386 -11.70 -7.41 -26.09
C SER A 386 -11.66 -5.98 -25.56
N ASN A 387 -12.20 -5.02 -26.31
CA ASN A 387 -12.16 -3.59 -25.94
C ASN A 387 -13.36 -3.13 -25.08
N ALA A 388 -14.22 -4.06 -24.62
CA ALA A 388 -15.43 -3.73 -23.88
C ALA A 388 -15.17 -2.86 -22.64
N SER A 389 -14.23 -3.27 -21.78
CA SER A 389 -13.83 -2.47 -20.62
C SER A 389 -13.32 -1.08 -21.02
N ALA A 390 -12.44 -1.00 -22.03
CA ALA A 390 -11.85 0.27 -22.46
C ALA A 390 -12.90 1.28 -22.94
N MET A 391 -13.92 0.80 -23.66
CA MET A 391 -15.07 1.61 -24.06
C MET A 391 -15.89 2.10 -22.87
N VAL A 392 -16.12 1.25 -21.85
CA VAL A 392 -16.88 1.65 -20.66
C VAL A 392 -16.14 2.76 -19.90
N TYR A 393 -14.82 2.67 -19.72
CA TYR A 393 -14.04 3.73 -19.08
C TYR A 393 -14.12 5.05 -19.85
N GLN A 394 -14.07 4.99 -21.19
CA GLN A 394 -14.25 6.18 -22.03
C GLN A 394 -15.62 6.84 -21.79
N ILE A 395 -16.70 6.05 -21.75
CA ILE A 395 -18.06 6.56 -21.56
C ILE A 395 -18.21 7.17 -20.16
N VAL A 396 -17.71 6.50 -19.12
CA VAL A 396 -17.75 7.03 -17.74
C VAL A 396 -16.98 8.35 -17.66
N HIS A 397 -15.77 8.43 -18.22
CA HIS A 397 -15.00 9.67 -18.24
C HIS A 397 -15.70 10.80 -18.98
N ALA A 398 -16.35 10.52 -20.11
CA ALA A 398 -17.10 11.54 -20.84
C ALA A 398 -18.28 12.11 -20.03
N MET A 399 -18.84 11.32 -19.12
CA MET A 399 -19.93 11.73 -18.23
C MET A 399 -19.46 12.38 -16.92
N ASP A 400 -18.32 11.94 -16.38
CA ASP A 400 -17.75 12.41 -15.12
C ASP A 400 -16.23 12.63 -15.24
N PRO A 401 -15.80 13.70 -15.95
CA PRO A 401 -14.41 13.86 -16.41
C PRO A 401 -13.41 14.16 -15.30
N THR A 402 -13.87 14.58 -14.12
CA THR A 402 -13.01 14.98 -12.99
C THR A 402 -12.73 13.84 -12.01
N THR A 403 -13.53 12.78 -12.04
CA THR A 403 -13.48 11.70 -11.05
C THR A 403 -12.50 10.61 -11.47
N PRO A 404 -11.55 10.21 -10.61
CA PRO A 404 -10.64 9.10 -10.91
C PRO A 404 -11.40 7.80 -11.18
N LEU A 405 -10.93 7.04 -12.16
CA LEU A 405 -11.48 5.74 -12.54
C LEU A 405 -10.60 4.63 -11.99
N PHE A 406 -11.15 3.71 -11.23
CA PHE A 406 -10.42 2.60 -10.65
C PHE A 406 -10.56 1.35 -11.50
N LEU A 407 -9.43 0.72 -11.78
CA LEU A 407 -9.34 -0.71 -12.08
C LEU A 407 -9.27 -1.41 -10.71
N ASN A 408 -10.26 -2.22 -10.35
CA ASN A 408 -10.37 -2.80 -9.00
C ASN A 408 -10.34 -4.33 -9.07
N GLU A 409 -9.44 -4.97 -8.33
CA GLU A 409 -9.14 -6.39 -8.47
C GLU A 409 -8.66 -7.03 -7.16
N TYR A 410 -8.99 -8.31 -6.94
CA TYR A 410 -8.58 -9.10 -5.78
C TYR A 410 -7.29 -9.91 -6.05
N ASN A 411 -6.70 -10.48 -5.00
CA ASN A 411 -5.46 -11.30 -5.05
C ASN A 411 -4.21 -10.60 -5.59
N THR A 412 -4.28 -9.30 -5.88
CA THR A 412 -3.18 -8.48 -6.41
C THR A 412 -2.01 -8.31 -5.43
N ILE A 413 -2.28 -8.37 -4.12
CA ILE A 413 -1.28 -8.23 -3.03
C ILE A 413 -1.36 -9.36 -1.99
N GLU A 414 -2.40 -10.19 -2.07
CA GLU A 414 -2.76 -11.19 -1.09
C GLU A 414 -2.09 -12.54 -1.36
N LEU A 415 -2.00 -12.94 -2.64
CA LEU A 415 -1.51 -14.24 -3.07
C LEU A 415 -0.58 -14.11 -4.29
N PRO A 416 0.75 -14.17 -4.10
CA PRO A 416 1.72 -14.13 -5.21
C PRO A 416 1.49 -15.23 -6.26
N THR A 417 0.90 -16.36 -5.84
CA THR A 417 0.63 -17.52 -6.68
C THR A 417 -0.53 -17.33 -7.66
N ASP A 418 -1.32 -16.27 -7.52
CA ASP A 418 -2.39 -15.99 -8.47
C ASP A 418 -1.83 -15.34 -9.74
N LEU A 419 -1.47 -16.19 -10.70
CA LEU A 419 -0.87 -15.74 -11.95
C LEU A 419 -1.86 -15.02 -12.87
N ALA A 420 -3.17 -14.99 -12.58
CA ALA A 420 -4.11 -14.19 -13.38
C ALA A 420 -3.90 -12.68 -13.18
N VAL A 421 -3.40 -12.27 -12.01
CA VAL A 421 -3.35 -10.88 -11.55
C VAL A 421 -1.99 -10.43 -11.04
N THR A 422 -0.92 -10.97 -11.63
CA THR A 422 0.44 -10.52 -11.30
C THR A 422 0.55 -9.00 -11.49
N PRO A 423 1.44 -8.30 -10.75
CA PRO A 423 1.60 -6.85 -10.89
C PRO A 423 1.84 -6.41 -12.34
N SER A 424 2.61 -7.20 -13.11
CA SER A 424 2.87 -6.95 -14.52
C SER A 424 1.63 -7.12 -15.42
N LYS A 425 0.73 -8.07 -15.12
CA LYS A 425 -0.57 -8.20 -15.80
C LYS A 425 -1.49 -7.03 -15.46
N TYR A 426 -1.42 -6.53 -14.24
CA TYR A 426 -2.20 -5.37 -13.84
C TYR A 426 -1.76 -4.10 -14.55
N VAL A 427 -0.45 -3.88 -14.67
CA VAL A 427 0.13 -2.82 -15.52
C VAL A 427 -0.23 -3.03 -17.00
N ALA A 428 -0.23 -4.27 -17.49
CA ALA A 428 -0.63 -4.58 -18.87
C ALA A 428 -2.08 -4.20 -19.14
N LYS A 429 -3.01 -4.54 -18.21
CA LYS A 429 -4.42 -4.14 -18.32
C LYS A 429 -4.58 -2.62 -18.28
N TYR A 430 -3.87 -1.92 -17.39
CA TYR A 430 -3.84 -0.45 -17.39
C TYR A 430 -3.37 0.12 -18.75
N ARG A 431 -2.29 -0.42 -19.33
CA ARG A 431 -1.77 0.00 -20.64
C ARG A 431 -2.74 -0.27 -21.78
N GLU A 432 -3.39 -1.43 -21.78
CA GLU A 432 -4.45 -1.79 -22.73
C GLU A 432 -5.58 -0.75 -22.69
N MET A 433 -6.04 -0.40 -21.50
CA MET A 433 -7.11 0.57 -21.28
C MET A 433 -6.75 1.98 -21.77
N ARG A 434 -5.51 2.42 -21.54
CA ARG A 434 -4.97 3.71 -22.01
C ARG A 434 -4.69 3.76 -23.51
N ALA A 435 -4.38 2.62 -24.13
CA ALA A 435 -4.08 2.52 -25.56
C ALA A 435 -5.34 2.59 -26.44
N PHE A 436 -6.53 2.44 -25.86
CA PHE A 436 -7.78 2.60 -26.58
C PHE A 436 -7.96 4.06 -27.04
N PRO A 437 -8.35 4.33 -28.30
CA PRO A 437 -8.43 5.68 -28.84
C PRO A 437 -9.35 6.59 -28.00
N GLY A 438 -8.82 7.73 -27.55
CA GLY A 438 -9.51 8.68 -26.68
C GLY A 438 -9.35 8.42 -25.18
N ASN A 439 -8.61 7.38 -24.78
CA ASN A 439 -8.31 7.10 -23.37
C ASN A 439 -6.91 7.58 -22.95
N GLU A 440 -6.18 8.30 -23.80
CA GLU A 440 -4.76 8.60 -23.63
C GLU A 440 -4.48 9.45 -22.40
N ASN A 441 -5.48 10.15 -21.85
CA ASN A 441 -5.36 11.02 -20.67
C ASN A 441 -6.22 10.59 -19.49
N LEU A 442 -6.85 9.40 -19.52
CA LEU A 442 -7.67 8.94 -18.41
C LEU A 442 -6.86 8.79 -17.13
N SER A 443 -7.36 9.37 -16.04
CA SER A 443 -6.83 9.14 -14.70
C SER A 443 -7.33 7.80 -14.17
N ILE A 444 -6.61 6.73 -14.53
CA ILE A 444 -6.90 5.36 -14.10
C ILE A 444 -6.04 5.03 -12.87
N TYR A 445 -6.67 4.79 -11.74
CA TYR A 445 -6.04 4.39 -10.49
C TYR A 445 -6.15 2.87 -10.30
N PHE A 446 -5.23 2.31 -9.51
CA PHE A 446 -5.28 0.90 -9.11
C PHE A 446 -6.03 0.75 -7.79
N GLY A 447 -7.11 -0.01 -7.80
CA GLY A 447 -7.81 -0.52 -6.64
C GLY A 447 -7.35 -1.94 -6.34
N LEU A 448 -6.84 -2.16 -5.14
CA LEU A 448 -6.40 -3.46 -4.65
C LEU A 448 -7.37 -3.85 -3.54
N GLN A 449 -8.20 -4.88 -3.74
CA GLN A 449 -9.25 -5.20 -2.76
C GLN A 449 -8.64 -5.46 -1.38
N GLY A 450 -7.67 -6.38 -1.26
CA GLY A 450 -6.95 -6.63 -0.01
C GLY A 450 -7.69 -7.61 0.91
N HIS A 451 -8.24 -8.70 0.35
CA HIS A 451 -8.91 -9.75 1.11
C HIS A 451 -7.92 -10.80 1.63
N PHE A 452 -7.30 -10.55 2.78
CA PHE A 452 -6.24 -11.41 3.30
C PHE A 452 -6.77 -12.61 4.09
N TYR A 453 -6.96 -13.74 3.40
CA TYR A 453 -7.28 -15.04 4.01
C TYR A 453 -6.03 -15.85 4.45
N ARG A 454 -4.84 -15.34 4.12
CA ARG A 454 -3.52 -15.89 4.51
C ARG A 454 -2.70 -14.81 5.21
N LYS A 455 -1.58 -15.20 5.83
CA LYS A 455 -0.65 -14.24 6.44
C LYS A 455 -0.14 -13.28 5.35
N PRO A 456 -0.28 -11.95 5.54
CA PRO A 456 0.28 -10.96 4.62
C PRO A 456 1.79 -11.11 4.46
N MET A 457 2.28 -10.98 3.23
CA MET A 457 3.71 -10.95 2.91
C MET A 457 4.14 -9.49 2.69
N VAL A 458 4.57 -8.81 3.74
CA VAL A 458 4.79 -7.34 3.73
C VAL A 458 5.76 -6.85 2.65
N SER A 459 6.83 -7.59 2.36
CA SER A 459 7.76 -7.24 1.28
C SER A 459 7.20 -7.51 -0.11
N HIS A 460 6.34 -8.53 -0.28
CA HIS A 460 5.60 -8.73 -1.53
C HIS A 460 4.62 -7.57 -1.74
N ILE A 461 3.83 -7.22 -0.73
CA ILE A 461 2.89 -6.07 -0.77
C ILE A 461 3.61 -4.81 -1.22
N ARG A 462 4.75 -4.48 -0.60
CA ARG A 462 5.56 -3.32 -0.98
C ARG A 462 6.08 -3.40 -2.42
N ALA A 463 6.58 -4.56 -2.85
CA ALA A 463 7.03 -4.76 -4.22
C ALA A 463 5.91 -4.56 -5.26
N VAL A 464 4.68 -5.00 -4.96
CA VAL A 464 3.52 -4.71 -5.82
C VAL A 464 3.26 -3.21 -5.88
N PHE A 465 3.30 -2.50 -4.75
CA PHE A 465 3.14 -1.05 -4.74
C PHE A 465 4.22 -0.31 -5.52
N ASP A 466 5.48 -0.76 -5.47
CA ASP A 466 6.57 -0.19 -6.25
C ASP A 466 6.30 -0.36 -7.76
N ILE A 467 5.93 -1.57 -8.20
CA ILE A 467 5.64 -1.88 -9.61
C ILE A 467 4.47 -1.05 -10.13
N LEU A 468 3.35 -1.03 -9.39
CA LEU A 468 2.18 -0.25 -9.80
C LEU A 468 2.45 1.26 -9.71
N GLY A 469 3.20 1.70 -8.70
CA GLY A 469 3.62 3.09 -8.50
C GLY A 469 4.53 3.62 -9.61
N ALA A 470 5.36 2.76 -10.21
CA ALA A 470 6.22 3.11 -11.35
C ALA A 470 5.44 3.54 -12.61
N THR A 471 4.13 3.27 -12.68
CA THR A 471 3.25 3.82 -13.73
C THR A 471 2.98 5.32 -13.56
N GLY A 472 3.28 5.88 -12.38
CA GLY A 472 2.91 7.23 -11.96
C GLY A 472 1.47 7.38 -11.48
N MET A 473 0.65 6.32 -11.56
CA MET A 473 -0.73 6.32 -11.12
C MET A 473 -0.86 6.04 -9.62
N LYS A 474 -2.01 6.39 -9.05
CA LYS A 474 -2.28 6.24 -7.62
C LYS A 474 -2.90 4.88 -7.31
N ILE A 475 -2.66 4.41 -6.08
CA ILE A 475 -3.10 3.13 -5.57
C ILE A 475 -4.02 3.35 -4.37
N TRP A 476 -5.11 2.60 -4.28
CA TRP A 476 -5.91 2.48 -3.06
C TRP A 476 -6.02 1.01 -2.68
N ILE A 477 -5.97 0.73 -1.38
CA ILE A 477 -6.56 -0.51 -0.87
C ILE A 477 -8.05 -0.25 -0.67
N THR A 478 -8.91 -1.04 -1.31
CA THR A 478 -10.32 -0.68 -1.53
C THR A 478 -11.31 -1.50 -0.70
N GLU A 479 -10.90 -2.67 -0.20
CA GLU A 479 -11.77 -3.64 0.50
C GLU A 479 -10.98 -4.44 1.57
N LEU A 480 -10.09 -3.76 2.32
CA LEU A 480 -9.15 -4.43 3.23
C LEU A 480 -9.86 -5.19 4.34
N ASP A 481 -9.73 -6.52 4.33
CA ASP A 481 -10.03 -7.35 5.48
C ASP A 481 -8.94 -8.39 5.72
N THR A 482 -8.93 -8.89 6.95
CA THR A 482 -8.04 -9.97 7.33
C THR A 482 -8.84 -11.09 7.98
N ARG A 483 -8.35 -12.30 7.82
CA ARG A 483 -9.01 -13.50 8.32
C ARG A 483 -9.27 -13.45 9.82
N ARG A 484 -10.48 -13.86 10.23
CA ARG A 484 -10.80 -14.07 11.66
C ARG A 484 -9.81 -15.02 12.33
N GLY A 485 -9.34 -14.61 13.51
CA GLY A 485 -8.47 -15.41 14.37
C GLY A 485 -7.57 -14.54 15.26
N PRO A 486 -6.71 -15.16 16.10
CA PRO A 486 -5.86 -14.44 17.06
C PRO A 486 -4.90 -13.42 16.44
N LEU A 487 -4.57 -13.58 15.15
CA LEU A 487 -3.65 -12.71 14.42
C LEU A 487 -4.36 -11.66 13.56
N GLN A 488 -5.70 -11.63 13.51
CA GLN A 488 -6.49 -10.76 12.62
C GLN A 488 -6.07 -9.29 12.75
N ALA A 489 -6.04 -8.78 13.98
CA ALA A 489 -5.65 -7.40 14.29
C ALA A 489 -4.19 -7.08 13.92
N LYS A 490 -3.26 -8.00 14.22
CA LYS A 490 -1.84 -7.85 13.88
C LYS A 490 -1.63 -7.80 12.36
N GLN A 491 -2.29 -8.69 11.62
CA GLN A 491 -2.20 -8.75 10.16
C GLN A 491 -2.82 -7.51 9.52
N LEU A 492 -3.93 -7.01 10.08
CA LEU A 492 -4.55 -5.76 9.64
C LEU A 492 -3.58 -4.58 9.80
N GLU A 493 -2.93 -4.49 10.97
CA GLU A 493 -1.91 -3.46 11.22
C GLU A 493 -0.73 -3.55 10.25
N GLU A 494 -0.21 -4.74 9.98
CA GLU A 494 0.90 -4.96 9.05
C GLU A 494 0.57 -4.41 7.65
N VAL A 495 -0.61 -4.73 7.12
CA VAL A 495 -1.05 -4.25 5.78
C VAL A 495 -1.31 -2.74 5.80
N MET A 496 -2.01 -2.21 6.80
CA MET A 496 -2.31 -0.79 6.88
C MET A 496 -1.04 0.07 6.98
N ARG A 497 0.00 -0.40 7.70
CA ARG A 497 1.29 0.31 7.80
C ARG A 497 2.06 0.30 6.48
N GLU A 498 2.08 -0.82 5.75
CA GLU A 498 2.67 -0.86 4.41
C GLU A 498 1.99 0.14 3.47
N ALA A 499 0.65 0.11 3.44
CA ALA A 499 -0.15 0.97 2.59
C ALA A 499 0.03 2.45 2.94
N TYR A 500 -0.04 2.81 4.23
CA TYR A 500 0.06 4.20 4.64
C TYR A 500 1.46 4.77 4.38
N ALA A 501 2.53 3.99 4.55
CA ALA A 501 3.90 4.44 4.34
C ALA A 501 4.27 4.59 2.85
N HIS A 502 3.65 3.83 1.95
CA HIS A 502 4.09 3.79 0.55
C HIS A 502 3.67 5.04 -0.25
N PRO A 503 4.58 5.71 -1.01
CA PRO A 503 4.29 6.98 -1.70
C PRO A 503 3.17 6.93 -2.73
N ALA A 504 3.00 5.81 -3.43
CA ALA A 504 1.98 5.66 -4.47
C ALA A 504 0.57 5.39 -3.93
N VAL A 505 0.45 4.98 -2.67
CA VAL A 505 -0.84 4.69 -2.04
C VAL A 505 -1.45 6.00 -1.53
N GLU A 506 -2.73 6.21 -1.79
CA GLU A 506 -3.44 7.46 -1.47
C GLU A 506 -4.76 7.21 -0.74
N GLY A 507 -5.05 5.98 -0.31
CA GLY A 507 -6.26 5.68 0.47
C GLY A 507 -6.37 4.22 0.89
N ILE A 508 -7.06 4.00 2.00
CA ILE A 508 -7.37 2.67 2.54
C ILE A 508 -8.85 2.65 2.92
N ILE A 509 -9.59 1.67 2.40
CA ILE A 509 -10.92 1.31 2.86
C ILE A 509 -10.83 -0.05 3.56
N VAL A 510 -11.23 -0.10 4.82
CA VAL A 510 -11.33 -1.35 5.58
C VAL A 510 -12.71 -1.99 5.33
N TRP A 511 -12.78 -3.24 4.90
CA TRP A 511 -14.05 -3.95 4.65
C TRP A 511 -14.65 -4.50 5.96
N GLY A 512 -14.92 -3.58 6.90
CA GLY A 512 -15.31 -3.88 8.28
C GLY A 512 -16.68 -3.36 8.68
N GLY A 513 -17.60 -3.19 7.72
CA GLY A 513 -18.92 -2.59 7.95
C GLY A 513 -19.78 -3.42 8.91
N TRP A 514 -20.43 -2.76 9.86
CA TRP A 514 -21.19 -3.44 10.90
C TRP A 514 -22.51 -4.02 10.37
N LYS A 515 -22.69 -5.34 10.56
CA LYS A 515 -23.94 -6.07 10.30
C LYS A 515 -24.37 -6.79 11.58
N PRO A 516 -25.61 -6.60 12.07
CA PRO A 516 -26.06 -7.22 13.32
C PRO A 516 -26.04 -8.76 13.28
N THR A 517 -26.18 -9.34 12.09
CA THR A 517 -26.14 -10.79 11.87
C THR A 517 -24.72 -11.36 11.74
N GLY A 518 -23.74 -10.54 11.36
CA GLY A 518 -22.34 -10.97 11.17
C GLY A 518 -21.43 -10.68 12.36
N CYS A 519 -21.78 -9.66 13.15
CA CYS A 519 -21.03 -9.20 14.32
C CYS A 519 -21.69 -9.58 15.65
N ASN A 520 -22.48 -10.66 15.66
CA ASN A 520 -23.06 -11.22 16.88
C ASN A 520 -22.09 -12.18 17.58
N GLN A 521 -22.38 -12.48 18.85
CA GLN A 521 -21.54 -13.32 19.69
C GLN A 521 -21.27 -14.70 19.07
N THR A 522 -22.29 -15.33 18.48
CA THR A 522 -22.16 -16.65 17.85
C THR A 522 -21.13 -16.66 16.73
N CYS A 523 -21.14 -15.64 15.87
CA CYS A 523 -20.10 -15.51 14.84
C CYS A 523 -18.72 -15.24 15.48
N LEU A 524 -18.64 -14.29 16.41
CA LEU A 524 -17.37 -13.82 16.98
C LEU A 524 -16.65 -14.90 17.81
N GLU A 525 -17.38 -15.78 18.46
CA GLU A 525 -16.85 -16.87 19.30
C GLU A 525 -16.73 -18.22 18.58
N ASP A 526 -17.09 -18.29 17.29
CA ASP A 526 -17.02 -19.55 16.55
C ASP A 526 -15.55 -20.05 16.46
N PRO A 527 -15.24 -21.24 17.03
CA PRO A 527 -13.89 -21.76 17.01
C PRO A 527 -13.46 -22.24 15.62
N ASP A 528 -14.41 -22.56 14.73
CA ASP A 528 -14.12 -23.00 13.36
C ASP A 528 -14.09 -21.82 12.39
N VAL A 529 -12.99 -21.07 12.46
CA VAL A 529 -12.71 -19.95 11.55
C VAL A 529 -12.48 -20.36 10.09
N TYR A 530 -12.60 -21.65 9.74
CA TYR A 530 -12.49 -22.18 8.37
C TYR A 530 -13.87 -22.46 7.76
N HIS A 531 -14.89 -22.73 8.58
CA HIS A 531 -16.24 -23.13 8.13
C HIS A 531 -17.35 -22.27 8.74
N LEU A 532 -17.09 -20.97 8.84
CA LEU A 532 -18.05 -20.00 9.37
C LEU A 532 -19.37 -19.99 8.58
N ALA A 533 -20.48 -19.85 9.31
CA ALA A 533 -21.79 -19.67 8.70
C ALA A 533 -21.80 -18.44 7.76
N LYS A 534 -22.65 -18.50 6.72
CA LYS A 534 -22.79 -17.40 5.76
C LYS A 534 -23.09 -16.08 6.48
N GLY A 535 -22.26 -15.06 6.22
CA GLY A 535 -22.34 -13.74 6.87
C GLY A 535 -21.48 -13.59 8.13
N CYS A 536 -21.00 -14.68 8.73
CA CYS A 536 -20.04 -14.61 9.84
C CYS A 536 -18.59 -14.41 9.38
N ALA A 537 -18.26 -14.66 8.10
CA ALA A 537 -16.89 -14.61 7.59
C ALA A 537 -16.33 -13.18 7.41
N GLU A 538 -17.20 -12.17 7.35
CA GLU A 538 -16.79 -10.77 7.20
C GLU A 538 -16.10 -10.27 8.48
N MET A 539 -15.09 -9.40 8.30
CA MET A 539 -14.40 -8.78 9.43
C MET A 539 -15.32 -7.78 10.13
N CYS A 540 -15.35 -7.81 11.46
CA CYS A 540 -16.09 -6.84 12.27
C CYS A 540 -15.10 -5.97 13.05
N LEU A 541 -15.29 -4.66 13.00
CA LEU A 541 -14.54 -3.72 13.84
C LEU A 541 -15.15 -3.56 15.24
N VAL A 542 -16.45 -3.81 15.36
CA VAL A 542 -17.23 -3.72 16.60
C VAL A 542 -18.20 -4.88 16.74
N ASP A 543 -18.62 -5.17 17.97
CA ASP A 543 -19.74 -6.05 18.28
C ASP A 543 -21.11 -5.36 18.12
N ASN A 544 -22.20 -6.06 18.42
CA ASN A 544 -23.56 -5.52 18.36
C ASN A 544 -23.87 -4.43 19.41
N ASN A 545 -23.01 -4.24 20.40
CA ASN A 545 -23.11 -3.18 21.40
C ASN A 545 -22.19 -1.99 21.07
N PHE A 546 -21.53 -2.00 19.91
CA PHE A 546 -20.53 -1.02 19.48
C PHE A 546 -19.31 -0.95 20.42
N ASN A 547 -18.98 -2.04 21.12
CA ASN A 547 -17.68 -2.20 21.73
C ASN A 547 -16.67 -2.55 20.63
N ASN A 548 -15.49 -1.93 20.67
CA ASN A 548 -14.41 -2.28 19.75
C ASN A 548 -14.00 -3.74 19.93
N LEU A 549 -13.79 -4.39 18.79
CA LEU A 549 -13.07 -5.65 18.69
C LEU A 549 -11.58 -5.35 18.42
N PRO A 550 -10.66 -6.32 18.55
CA PRO A 550 -9.23 -6.08 18.33
C PRO A 550 -8.88 -5.43 16.96
N PRO A 551 -9.56 -5.75 15.84
CA PRO A 551 -9.39 -5.00 14.58
C PRO A 551 -9.84 -3.53 14.69
N GLY A 552 -10.94 -3.24 15.38
CA GLY A 552 -11.42 -1.88 15.64
C GLY A 552 -10.43 -1.07 16.48
N ASP A 553 -9.88 -1.66 17.54
CA ASP A 553 -8.82 -1.02 18.34
C ASP A 553 -7.57 -0.71 17.52
N THR A 554 -7.24 -1.59 16.57
CA THR A 554 -6.11 -1.39 15.65
C THR A 554 -6.36 -0.19 14.74
N VAL A 555 -7.55 -0.09 14.15
CA VAL A 555 -7.92 1.04 13.29
C VAL A 555 -7.92 2.35 14.09
N ASP A 556 -8.52 2.37 15.28
CA ASP A 556 -8.56 3.56 16.14
C ASP A 556 -7.15 4.00 16.56
N LYS A 557 -6.26 3.05 16.89
CA LYS A 557 -4.85 3.31 17.18
C LYS A 557 -4.15 3.99 16.01
N LEU A 558 -4.29 3.46 14.80
CA LEU A 558 -3.61 3.99 13.61
C LEU A 558 -4.17 5.35 13.18
N ILE A 559 -5.49 5.55 13.24
CA ILE A 559 -6.11 6.87 13.00
C ILE A 559 -5.56 7.92 13.98
N LYS A 560 -5.38 7.55 15.25
CA LYS A 560 -4.80 8.45 16.26
C LYS A 560 -3.31 8.72 16.00
N GLU A 561 -2.55 7.69 15.64
CA GLU A 561 -1.12 7.79 15.33
C GLU A 561 -0.85 8.68 14.11
N TRP A 562 -1.73 8.62 13.11
CA TRP A 562 -1.60 9.32 11.84
C TRP A 562 -2.34 10.66 11.79
N LYS A 563 -2.45 11.31 12.94
CA LYS A 563 -3.10 12.61 13.11
C LYS A 563 -2.19 13.58 13.85
N THR A 564 -2.22 14.84 13.45
CA THR A 564 -1.60 15.91 14.24
C THR A 564 -2.57 16.33 15.35
N THR A 565 -2.16 16.14 16.61
CA THR A 565 -2.97 16.47 17.79
C THR A 565 -2.20 17.33 18.78
N ASP A 566 -2.89 18.28 19.42
CA ASP A 566 -2.40 19.05 20.57
C ASP A 566 -1.12 19.87 20.35
N VAL A 567 -0.89 20.35 19.12
CA VAL A 567 0.29 21.16 18.82
C VAL A 567 0.12 22.56 19.42
N LYS A 568 0.91 22.86 20.44
CA LYS A 568 0.95 24.17 21.12
C LYS A 568 2.39 24.66 21.18
N GLY A 569 2.57 25.97 21.03
CA GLY A 569 3.89 26.58 21.17
C GLY A 569 3.85 28.09 21.19
N VAL A 570 5.04 28.68 21.13
CA VAL A 570 5.24 30.12 21.07
C VAL A 570 6.14 30.47 19.89
N THR A 571 5.93 31.64 19.29
CA THR A 571 6.83 32.15 18.26
C THR A 571 8.20 32.51 18.84
N ASP A 572 9.24 32.29 18.05
CA ASP A 572 10.63 32.65 18.35
C ASP A 572 10.88 34.16 18.22
N GLU A 573 12.14 34.59 18.37
CA GLU A 573 12.59 35.99 18.22
C GLU A 573 12.26 36.60 16.85
N ASN A 574 12.06 35.77 15.84
CA ASN A 574 11.67 36.19 14.49
C ASN A 574 10.16 36.22 14.28
N GLY A 575 9.36 35.95 15.31
CA GLY A 575 7.91 35.84 15.20
C GLY A 575 7.47 34.56 14.47
N VAL A 576 8.30 33.51 14.46
CA VAL A 576 8.04 32.26 13.72
C VAL A 576 7.79 31.11 14.68
N PHE A 577 6.79 30.30 14.38
CA PHE A 577 6.56 28.99 14.99
C PHE A 577 6.73 27.89 13.94
N GLU A 578 7.52 26.86 14.24
CA GLU A 578 7.74 25.73 13.34
C GLU A 578 7.31 24.39 13.97
N HIS A 579 6.64 23.54 13.19
CA HIS A 579 6.31 22.16 13.61
C HIS A 579 6.13 21.24 12.40
N ASN A 580 6.43 19.95 12.52
CA ASN A 580 6.09 18.97 11.49
C ASN A 580 4.65 18.50 11.70
N VAL A 581 3.80 18.62 10.69
CA VAL A 581 2.39 18.26 10.75
C VAL A 581 2.06 17.26 9.64
N PHE A 582 1.07 16.40 9.87
CA PHE A 582 0.52 15.55 8.82
C PHE A 582 -0.12 16.40 7.72
N LEU A 583 -0.27 15.84 6.52
CA LEU A 583 -0.98 16.53 5.45
C LEU A 583 -2.48 16.55 5.77
N GLY A 584 -3.14 17.69 5.54
CA GLY A 584 -4.57 17.84 5.83
C GLY A 584 -5.04 19.26 5.99
N GLU A 585 -6.27 19.41 6.46
CA GLU A 585 -6.90 20.68 6.82
C GLU A 585 -6.71 20.96 8.32
N TYR A 586 -6.52 22.23 8.63
CA TYR A 586 -6.17 22.72 9.95
C TYR A 586 -6.94 23.98 10.33
N ALA A 587 -7.14 24.16 11.62
CA ALA A 587 -7.43 25.45 12.23
C ALA A 587 -6.26 25.84 13.14
N VAL A 588 -5.76 27.07 12.99
CA VAL A 588 -4.79 27.67 13.93
C VAL A 588 -5.47 28.77 14.73
N THR A 589 -5.22 28.76 16.03
CA THR A 589 -5.56 29.87 16.93
C THR A 589 -4.28 30.50 17.46
N PHE A 590 -4.25 31.83 17.51
CA PHE A 590 -3.08 32.58 17.93
C PHE A 590 -3.45 33.77 18.81
N THR A 591 -2.62 34.02 19.83
CA THR A 591 -2.76 35.12 20.81
C THR A 591 -1.40 35.69 21.16
N HIS A 592 -1.34 36.95 21.57
CA HIS A 592 -0.10 37.54 22.08
C HIS A 592 -0.31 38.04 23.51
N PRO A 593 0.62 37.81 24.46
CA PRO A 593 0.44 38.24 25.85
C PRO A 593 0.21 39.75 26.02
N GLU A 594 0.82 40.55 25.15
CA GLU A 594 0.78 42.02 25.23
C GLU A 594 -0.26 42.66 24.29
N ILE A 595 -0.86 41.87 23.38
CA ILE A 595 -1.86 42.38 22.44
C ILE A 595 -3.18 41.69 22.78
N PRO A 596 -4.20 42.40 23.28
CA PRO A 596 -5.47 41.82 23.73
C PRO A 596 -6.37 41.46 22.55
N ARG A 597 -5.85 40.66 21.62
CA ARG A 597 -6.53 40.12 20.45
C ARG A 597 -6.18 38.66 20.28
N PHE A 598 -7.18 37.89 19.88
CA PHE A 598 -6.99 36.52 19.42
C PHE A 598 -7.46 36.43 17.98
N GLY A 599 -6.85 35.53 17.22
CA GLY A 599 -7.24 35.24 15.85
C GLY A 599 -7.34 33.74 15.61
N THR A 600 -8.21 33.37 14.68
CA THR A 600 -8.34 32.00 14.19
C THR A 600 -8.30 32.01 12.67
N LYS A 601 -7.60 31.05 12.07
CA LYS A 601 -7.50 30.90 10.62
C LYS A 601 -7.54 29.42 10.23
N THR A 602 -8.30 29.08 9.20
CA THR A 602 -8.30 27.74 8.60
C THR A 602 -7.42 27.69 7.36
N PHE A 603 -6.74 26.58 7.13
CA PHE A 603 -5.84 26.39 5.99
C PHE A 603 -5.64 24.90 5.69
N SER A 604 -5.11 24.58 4.51
CA SER A 604 -4.75 23.22 4.12
C SER A 604 -3.25 23.12 3.92
N VAL A 605 -2.64 22.07 4.44
CA VAL A 605 -1.24 21.70 4.22
C VAL A 605 -1.20 20.63 3.13
N PRO A 606 -0.88 20.99 1.86
CA PRO A 606 -0.77 20.01 0.78
C PRO A 606 0.61 19.34 0.79
N SER A 607 0.70 18.23 0.06
CA SER A 607 2.00 17.65 -0.34
C SER A 607 2.84 18.70 -1.06
N GLY A 608 4.16 18.63 -0.90
CA GLY A 608 5.10 19.49 -1.62
C GLY A 608 6.46 19.52 -0.96
N GLU A 609 7.44 20.05 -1.69
CA GLU A 609 8.80 20.21 -1.19
C GLU A 609 8.91 21.39 -0.23
N GLY A 610 9.85 21.28 0.71
CA GLY A 610 10.15 22.33 1.68
C GLY A 610 9.00 22.65 2.66
N PRO A 611 9.19 23.67 3.50
CA PRO A 611 8.18 24.09 4.46
C PRO A 611 6.94 24.67 3.77
N PHE A 612 5.77 24.46 4.37
CA PHE A 612 4.56 25.22 4.08
C PHE A 612 4.52 26.46 4.97
N GLU A 613 4.46 27.65 4.37
CA GLU A 613 4.50 28.91 5.09
C GLU A 613 3.10 29.54 5.21
N LEU A 614 2.73 29.93 6.43
CA LEU A 614 1.47 30.60 6.73
C LEU A 614 1.75 31.92 7.44
N ARG A 615 1.25 33.03 6.91
CA ARG A 615 1.26 34.33 7.59
C ARG A 615 -0.08 34.59 8.26
N VAL A 616 -0.03 35.04 9.51
CA VAL A 616 -1.20 35.44 10.32
C VAL A 616 -0.95 36.79 10.97
N LEU A 617 -2.02 37.58 11.13
CA LEU A 617 -1.96 38.96 11.62
C LEU A 617 -2.73 39.13 12.93
N ILE A 618 -2.15 39.83 13.89
CA ILE A 618 -2.78 40.23 15.17
C ILE A 618 -3.14 41.73 15.18
#